data_AF-A0A352S113-F1
#
_entry.id   AF-A0A352S113-F1
#
_cell.length_a   1.000
_cell.length_b   1.000
_cell.length_c   1.000
_cell.angle_alpha   90.00
_cell.angle_beta   90.00
_cell.angle_gamma   90.00
#
_symmetry.space_group_name_H-M   'P 1'
#
loop_
_entity.id
_entity.type
_entity.pdbx_description
1 polymer ?
#
loop_
_entity_poly.entity_id
_entity_poly.type
_entity_poly.pdbx_seq_one_letter_code
_entity_poly.pdbx_strand_id
1 'polypeptide(L)'
;GGGSHYGEKWPKYKERIDTSRAKYAKDGYCRSRVVLGMEGIATAVMGPDGVLYTLSVSYAVGDDDDGPLEARYAPVLLSLRDAIEIAWSEFGGV
;
A
#
# COMPACT_ATOMS: atom_id res chain seq x y z
N GLY A 1 -18.66 -28.03 8.78
CA GLY A 1 -17.31 -28.02 9.36
C GLY A 1 -16.40 -27.20 8.49
N GLY A 2 -16.28 -25.90 8.77
CA GLY A 2 -15.36 -25.01 8.08
C GLY A 2 -14.12 -24.81 8.94
N GLY A 3 -13.23 -25.79 8.95
CA GLY A 3 -11.91 -25.64 9.57
C GLY A 3 -11.17 -24.52 8.85
N SER A 4 -11.04 -23.39 9.52
CA SER A 4 -10.38 -22.18 9.04
C SER A 4 -9.03 -22.50 8.41
N HIS A 5 -8.84 -22.10 7.15
CA HIS A 5 -7.64 -22.36 6.36
C HIS A 5 -6.34 -21.86 7.02
N TYR A 6 -6.45 -21.03 8.06
CA TYR A 6 -5.35 -20.44 8.82
C TYR A 6 -5.47 -20.60 10.35
N GLY A 7 -6.33 -21.49 10.87
CA GLY A 7 -6.78 -21.49 12.28
C GLY A 7 -5.72 -21.21 13.35
N GLU A 8 -4.61 -21.95 13.33
CA GLU A 8 -3.52 -21.77 14.30
C GLU A 8 -2.55 -20.62 13.95
N LYS A 9 -2.48 -20.25 12.66
CA LYS A 9 -1.60 -19.19 12.15
C LYS A 9 -2.26 -17.81 12.15
N TRP A 10 -3.58 -17.75 12.32
CA TRP A 10 -4.37 -16.52 12.26
C TRP A 10 -3.89 -15.44 13.24
N PRO A 11 -3.57 -15.74 14.52
CA PRO A 11 -3.06 -14.72 15.42
C PRO A 11 -1.81 -14.00 14.88
N LYS A 12 -0.87 -14.76 14.30
CA LYS A 12 0.34 -14.21 13.69
C LYS A 12 0.04 -13.37 12.44
N TYR A 13 -0.92 -13.78 11.62
CA TYR A 13 -1.33 -12.97 10.47
C TYR A 13 -2.03 -11.69 10.91
N LYS A 14 -2.88 -11.76 11.93
CA LYS A 14 -3.55 -10.60 12.52
C LYS A 14 -2.55 -9.59 13.05
N GLU A 15 -1.54 -10.02 13.81
CA GLU A 15 -0.48 -9.13 14.30
C GLU A 15 0.27 -8.42 13.17
N ARG A 16 0.58 -9.15 12.08
CA ARG A 16 1.21 -8.56 10.89
C ARG A 16 0.32 -7.53 10.21
N ILE A 17 -0.98 -7.82 10.08
CA ILE A 17 -1.97 -6.88 9.52
C ILE A 17 -2.05 -5.63 10.39
N ASP A 18 -2.17 -5.78 11.71
CA ASP A 18 -2.28 -4.66 12.64
C ASP A 18 -1.01 -3.80 12.62
N THR A 19 0.17 -4.41 12.53
CA THR A 19 1.45 -3.71 12.33
C THR A 19 1.47 -2.93 11.01
N SER A 20 1.04 -3.54 9.90
CA SER A 20 0.96 -2.87 8.61
C SER A 20 -0.03 -1.70 8.62
N ARG A 21 -1.17 -1.83 9.34
CA ARG A 21 -2.13 -0.74 9.51
C ARG A 21 -1.54 0.43 10.30
N ALA A 22 -0.80 0.15 11.37
CA ALA A 22 -0.13 1.18 12.16
C ALA A 22 0.94 1.92 11.33
N LYS A 23 1.72 1.18 10.52
CA LYS A 23 2.68 1.79 9.58
C LYS A 23 1.99 2.63 8.53
N TYR A 24 0.91 2.13 7.93
CA TYR A 24 0.12 2.90 6.97
C TYR A 24 -0.40 4.21 7.57
N ALA A 25 -0.92 4.17 8.81
CA ALA A 25 -1.42 5.36 9.49
C ALA A 25 -0.32 6.42 9.74
N LYS A 26 0.94 5.98 9.89
CA LYS A 26 2.09 6.85 10.11
C LYS A 26 2.69 7.37 8.79
N ASP A 27 2.93 6.46 7.85
CA ASP A 27 3.76 6.69 6.68
C ASP A 27 2.92 6.96 5.42
N GLY A 28 1.63 6.64 5.44
CA GLY A 28 0.68 6.85 4.33
C GLY A 28 0.72 5.79 3.23
N TYR A 29 1.56 4.75 3.36
CA TYR A 29 1.66 3.66 2.37
C TYR A 29 1.98 2.32 3.04
N CYS A 30 1.77 1.24 2.30
CA CYS A 30 2.15 -0.12 2.65
C CYS A 30 3.23 -0.63 1.68
N ARG A 31 4.13 -1.48 2.16
CA ARG A 31 5.12 -2.21 1.33
C ARG A 31 4.81 -3.69 1.31
N SER A 32 4.98 -4.33 0.15
CA SER A 32 4.87 -5.78 -0.03
C SER A 32 5.95 -6.29 -0.99
N ARG A 33 6.50 -7.47 -0.70
CA ARG A 33 7.37 -8.21 -1.62
C ARG A 33 6.50 -9.13 -2.48
N VAL A 34 6.44 -8.86 -3.78
CA VAL A 34 5.50 -9.48 -4.72
C VAL A 34 6.27 -10.47 -5.60
N VAL A 35 6.53 -11.68 -5.08
CA VAL A 35 7.15 -12.83 -5.80
C VAL A 35 8.49 -12.54 -6.52
N LEU A 36 9.54 -13.31 -6.18
CA LEU A 36 10.81 -13.45 -6.93
C LEU A 36 11.37 -12.14 -7.53
N GLY A 37 11.96 -11.28 -6.69
CA GLY A 37 12.73 -10.13 -7.16
C GLY A 37 11.90 -8.89 -7.50
N MET A 38 10.65 -8.80 -7.04
CA MET A 38 9.87 -7.56 -7.10
C MET A 38 9.36 -7.12 -5.73
N GLU A 39 9.40 -5.82 -5.52
CA GLU A 39 8.74 -5.15 -4.42
C GLU A 39 7.72 -4.16 -4.95
N GLY A 40 6.73 -3.86 -4.11
CA GLY A 40 5.72 -2.86 -4.39
C GLY A 40 5.39 -2.05 -3.15
N ILE A 41 5.23 -0.75 -3.36
CA ILE A 41 4.61 0.15 -2.39
C ILE A 41 3.23 0.58 -2.90
N ALA A 42 2.28 0.74 -2.00
CA ALA A 42 0.91 1.11 -2.35
C ALA A 42 0.29 2.05 -1.32
N THR A 43 -0.51 3.00 -1.80
CA THR A 43 -1.34 3.90 -0.98
C THR A 43 -2.79 3.84 -1.46
N ALA A 44 -3.72 4.16 -0.56
CA ALA A 44 -5.12 4.24 -0.92
C ALA A 44 -5.46 5.64 -1.41
N VAL A 45 -6.45 5.73 -2.31
CA VAL A 45 -6.97 6.98 -2.85
C VAL A 45 -8.50 6.90 -2.80
N MET A 46 -9.18 7.92 -2.26
CA MET A 46 -10.65 7.93 -2.24
C MET A 46 -11.19 8.56 -3.51
N GLY A 47 -11.99 7.80 -4.28
CA GLY A 47 -12.65 8.30 -5.47
C GLY A 47 -13.80 9.27 -5.14
N PRO A 48 -14.23 10.11 -6.11
CA PRO A 48 -15.39 11.00 -5.94
C PRO A 48 -16.71 10.21 -5.80
N ASP A 49 -16.72 8.95 -6.21
CA ASP A 49 -17.79 7.97 -6.01
C ASP A 49 -17.84 7.37 -4.59
N GLY A 50 -16.92 7.78 -3.71
CA GLY A 50 -16.77 7.21 -2.36
C GLY A 50 -16.15 5.80 -2.35
N VAL A 51 -15.60 5.34 -3.48
CA VAL A 51 -14.95 4.03 -3.60
C VAL A 51 -13.46 4.18 -3.28
N LEU A 52 -12.92 3.21 -2.54
CA LEU A 52 -11.49 3.15 -2.22
C LEU A 52 -10.71 2.51 -3.38
N TYR A 53 -9.84 3.29 -4.00
CA TYR A 53 -8.89 2.84 -5.00
C TYR A 53 -7.50 2.65 -4.40
N THR A 54 -6.62 1.98 -5.15
CA THR A 54 -5.21 1.80 -4.76
C THR A 54 -4.31 2.28 -5.87
N LEU A 55 -3.32 3.09 -5.50
CA LEU A 55 -2.19 3.44 -6.35
C LEU A 55 -0.97 2.66 -5.87
N SER A 56 -0.26 2.00 -6.78
CA SER A 56 0.94 1.24 -6.43
C SER A 56 2.08 1.50 -7.40
N VAL A 57 3.31 1.51 -6.86
CA VAL A 57 4.55 1.45 -7.63
C VAL A 57 5.19 0.10 -7.38
N SER A 58 5.43 -0.66 -8.44
CA SER A 58 6.18 -1.92 -8.41
C SER A 58 7.53 -1.73 -9.07
N TYR A 59 8.56 -2.30 -8.47
CA TYR A 59 9.93 -2.20 -8.95
C TYR A 59 10.67 -3.52 -8.75
N ALA A 60 11.61 -3.80 -9.65
CA ALA A 60 12.51 -4.92 -9.52
C ALA A 60 13.50 -4.65 -8.37
N VAL A 61 13.79 -5.68 -7.60
CA VAL A 61 14.80 -5.67 -6.54
C VAL A 61 15.83 -6.76 -6.82
N GLY A 62 17.12 -6.39 -6.69
CA GLY A 62 18.24 -7.34 -6.69
C GLY A 62 18.52 -7.88 -5.29
N ASP A 63 19.61 -8.64 -5.12
CA ASP A 63 20.01 -9.17 -3.81
C ASP A 63 20.63 -8.11 -2.87
N ASP A 64 21.02 -6.93 -3.39
CA ASP A 64 21.70 -5.87 -2.65
C ASP A 64 20.77 -4.66 -2.37
N ASP A 65 20.47 -4.49 -1.08
CA ASP A 65 19.89 -3.35 -0.32
C ASP A 65 18.73 -2.56 -0.96
N ASP A 66 17.50 -2.86 -0.50
CA ASP A 66 16.21 -2.39 -1.01
C ASP A 66 15.77 -0.99 -0.49
N GLY A 67 16.42 -0.50 0.58
CA GLY A 67 16.08 0.78 1.23
C GLY A 67 16.14 2.03 0.33
N PRO A 68 17.08 2.16 -0.62
CA PRO A 68 17.20 3.33 -1.47
C PRO A 68 16.04 3.54 -2.45
N LEU A 69 15.39 2.46 -2.91
CA LEU A 69 14.29 2.56 -3.87
C LEU A 69 12.97 2.92 -3.20
N GLU A 70 12.66 2.36 -2.03
CA GLU A 70 11.50 2.75 -1.22
C GLU A 70 11.56 4.24 -0.86
N ALA A 71 12.71 4.71 -0.36
CA ALA A 71 12.91 6.11 0.00
C ALA A 71 12.74 7.07 -1.19
N ARG A 72 13.02 6.61 -2.41
CA ARG A 72 12.81 7.37 -3.64
C ARG A 72 11.35 7.36 -4.10
N TYR A 73 10.69 6.20 -4.07
CA TYR A 73 9.36 6.03 -4.67
C TYR A 73 8.23 6.41 -3.72
N ALA A 74 8.40 6.26 -2.40
CA ALA A 74 7.35 6.57 -1.44
C ALA A 74 6.90 8.05 -1.49
N PRO A 75 7.80 9.06 -1.50
CA PRO A 75 7.37 10.45 -1.63
C PRO A 75 6.62 10.71 -2.94
N VAL A 76 7.10 10.13 -4.05
CA VAL A 76 6.45 10.28 -5.37
C VAL A 76 5.05 9.66 -5.36
N LEU A 77 4.89 8.46 -4.80
CA LEU A 77 3.61 7.79 -4.67
C LEU A 77 2.61 8.64 -3.88
N LEU A 78 3.04 9.22 -2.76
CA LEU A 78 2.19 10.06 -1.93
C LEU A 78 1.82 11.38 -2.62
N SER A 79 2.77 12.03 -3.30
CA SER A 79 2.47 13.23 -4.10
C SER A 79 1.51 12.95 -5.25
N LEU A 80 1.59 11.76 -5.87
CA LEU A 80 0.63 11.35 -6.90
C LEU A 80 -0.77 11.12 -6.33
N ARG A 81 -0.88 10.47 -5.16
CA ARG A 81 -2.16 10.36 -4.45
C ARG A 81 -2.76 11.74 -4.21
N ASP A 82 -1.98 12.65 -3.62
CA ASP A 82 -2.47 13.99 -3.26
C ASP A 82 -2.93 14.76 -4.52
N ALA A 83 -2.18 14.67 -5.62
CA ALA A 83 -2.56 15.28 -6.90
C ALA A 83 -3.87 14.70 -7.47
N ILE A 84 -4.08 13.38 -7.36
CA ILE A 84 -5.30 12.71 -7.79
C ILE A 84 -6.48 13.16 -6.91
N GLU A 85 -6.31 13.20 -5.59
CA GLU A 85 -7.37 13.63 -4.66
C GLU A 85 -7.74 15.11 -4.86
N ILE A 86 -6.75 15.98 -5.10
CA ILE A 86 -7.00 17.38 -5.45
C ILE A 86 -7.79 17.47 -6.75
N ALA A 87 -7.33 16.80 -7.81
CA ALA A 87 -8.02 16.80 -9.09
C ALA A 87 -9.47 16.30 -8.94
N TRP A 88 -9.69 15.21 -8.21
CA TRP A 88 -11.04 14.72 -7.95
C TRP A 88 -11.88 15.66 -7.12
N SER A 89 -11.31 16.41 -6.17
CA SER A 89 -12.05 17.44 -5.43
C SER A 89 -12.45 18.64 -6.31
N GLU A 90 -11.63 18.98 -7.31
CA GLU A 90 -11.90 20.09 -8.24
C GLU A 90 -12.92 19.69 -9.32
N PHE A 91 -12.89 18.42 -9.77
CA PHE A 91 -13.84 17.90 -10.76
C PHE A 91 -15.10 17.29 -10.14
N GLY A 92 -15.09 16.98 -8.84
CA GLY A 92 -16.11 16.23 -8.11
C GLY A 92 -17.35 17.02 -7.69
N GLY A 93 -17.61 18.19 -8.29
CA GLY A 93 -18.91 18.85 -8.25
C GLY A 93 -19.91 18.26 -9.26
N VAL A 94 -20.01 16.93 -9.33
CA VAL A 94 -21.00 16.20 -10.16
C VAL A 94 -22.08 15.56 -9.30
#